data_AF-O06611-F1
#
_entry.id   AF-O06611-F1
#
_cell.length_a   1.000
_cell.length_b   1.000
_cell.length_c   1.000
_cell.angle_alpha   90.00
_cell.angle_beta   90.00
_cell.angle_gamma   90.00
#
_symmetry.space_group_name_H-M   'P 1'
#
loop_
_entity.id
_entity.type
_entity.pdbx_description
1 polymer ?
#
loop_
_entity_poly.entity_id
_entity_poly.type
_entity_poly.pdbx_seq_one_letter_code
_entity_poly.pdbx_strand_id
1 'polypeptide(L)'
;MTPINRPLTNDERQLMHELAVQVVCSQTGCSPDAAVEALESFAKDGTLILRGDTENAYLEAGGNVLVHADRDWLAFHASYPGNDPLRDARPIEQDDDQGAGSPS
;
A
#
# COMPACT_ATOMS: atom_id res chain seq x y z
N MET A 1 11.05 -0.04 -16.78
CA MET A 1 9.61 0.21 -16.75
C MET A 1 9.07 0.43 -18.14
N THR A 2 7.88 -0.09 -18.43
CA THR A 2 7.08 0.24 -19.62
C THR A 2 5.99 1.21 -19.18
N PRO A 3 5.99 2.48 -19.60
CA PRO A 3 4.99 3.44 -19.12
C PRO A 3 3.57 2.97 -19.48
N ILE A 4 2.70 2.86 -18.47
CA ILE A 4 1.32 2.37 -18.64
C ILE A 4 0.36 3.55 -18.77
N ASN A 5 -0.04 3.83 -20.01
CA ASN A 5 -0.92 4.95 -20.35
C ASN A 5 -2.40 4.54 -20.45
N ARG A 6 -2.91 3.83 -19.43
CA ARG A 6 -4.34 3.48 -19.31
C ARG A 6 -4.88 3.73 -17.91
N PRO A 7 -6.21 3.87 -17.73
CA PRO A 7 -6.83 3.89 -16.41
C PRO A 7 -6.51 2.64 -15.60
N LEU A 8 -6.60 2.76 -14.27
CA LEU A 8 -6.51 1.63 -13.35
C LEU A 8 -7.69 0.67 -13.56
N THR A 9 -7.42 -0.63 -13.73
CA THR A 9 -8.43 -1.69 -13.81
C THR A 9 -9.07 -1.93 -12.45
N ASN A 10 -10.22 -2.62 -12.42
CA ASN A 10 -10.86 -2.97 -11.14
C ASN A 10 -9.94 -3.81 -10.24
N ASP A 11 -9.18 -4.75 -10.81
CA ASP A 11 -8.25 -5.58 -10.05
C ASP A 11 -7.08 -4.78 -9.48
N GLU A 12 -6.56 -3.80 -10.22
CA GLU A 12 -5.53 -2.88 -9.72
C GLU A 12 -6.08 -1.99 -8.60
N ARG A 13 -7.34 -1.55 -8.71
CA ARG A 13 -8.01 -0.76 -7.66
C ARG A 13 -8.23 -1.59 -6.40
N GLN A 14 -8.61 -2.85 -6.57
CA GLN A 14 -8.79 -3.81 -5.48
C GLN A 14 -7.46 -4.06 -4.76
N LEU A 15 -6.38 -4.33 -5.50
CA LEU A 15 -5.05 -4.52 -4.91
C LEU A 15 -4.56 -3.28 -4.16
N MET A 16 -4.77 -2.08 -4.71
CA MET A 16 -4.45 -0.83 -4.00
C MET A 16 -5.24 -0.67 -2.68
N HIS A 17 -6.51 -1.11 -2.66
CA HIS A 17 -7.32 -1.11 -1.44
C HIS A 17 -6.81 -2.10 -0.39
N GLU A 18 -6.44 -3.31 -0.82
CA GLU A 18 -5.84 -4.33 0.06
C GLU A 18 -4.52 -3.86 0.69
N LEU A 19 -3.66 -3.23 -0.11
CA LEU A 19 -2.44 -2.60 0.40
C LEU A 19 -2.75 -1.48 1.41
N ALA A 20 -3.78 -0.67 1.16
CA ALA A 20 -4.16 0.42 2.06
C ALA A 20 -4.66 -0.10 3.41
N VAL A 21 -5.48 -1.16 3.41
CA VAL A 21 -5.93 -1.83 4.64
C VAL A 21 -4.73 -2.29 5.46
N GLN A 22 -3.72 -2.88 4.83
CA GLN A 22 -2.52 -3.33 5.53
C GLN A 22 -1.68 -2.18 6.08
N VAL A 23 -1.54 -1.08 5.33
CA VAL A 23 -0.87 0.13 5.82
C VAL A 23 -1.56 0.64 7.08
N VAL A 24 -2.89 0.73 7.08
CA VAL A 24 -3.66 1.19 8.24
C VAL A 24 -3.51 0.23 9.42
N CYS A 25 -3.67 -1.08 9.21
CA CYS A 25 -3.47 -2.09 10.25
C CYS A 25 -2.05 -2.03 10.84
N SER A 26 -1.03 -1.90 10.00
CA SER A 26 0.37 -1.86 10.43
C SER A 26 0.69 -0.59 11.22
N GLN A 27 0.07 0.55 10.91
CA GLN A 27 0.34 1.82 11.58
C GLN A 27 -0.44 1.99 12.88
N THR A 28 -1.65 1.42 12.98
CA THR A 28 -2.52 1.65 14.15
C THR A 28 -2.66 0.43 15.06
N GLY A 29 -2.28 -0.76 14.59
CA GLY A 29 -2.52 -2.02 15.29
C GLY A 29 -3.99 -2.43 15.33
N CYS A 30 -4.87 -1.79 14.55
CA CYS A 30 -6.28 -2.15 14.47
C CYS A 30 -6.50 -3.46 13.68
N SER A 31 -7.72 -4.00 13.77
CA SER A 31 -8.11 -5.15 12.96
C SER A 31 -8.34 -4.76 11.49
N PRO A 32 -8.22 -5.70 10.54
CA PRO A 32 -8.55 -5.46 9.14
C PRO A 32 -9.95 -4.87 8.93
N ASP A 33 -10.95 -5.36 9.67
CA ASP A 33 -12.32 -4.85 9.58
C ASP A 33 -12.41 -3.36 9.99
N ALA A 34 -11.70 -2.97 11.06
CA ALA A 34 -11.66 -1.57 11.50
C ALA A 34 -10.92 -0.67 10.50
N ALA A 35 -9.87 -1.19 9.85
CA ALA A 35 -9.17 -0.49 8.78
C ALA A 35 -10.06 -0.27 7.55
N VAL A 36 -10.83 -1.30 7.14
CA VAL A 36 -11.81 -1.19 6.05
C VAL A 36 -12.88 -0.16 6.40
N GLU A 37 -13.43 -0.20 7.62
CA GLU A 37 -14.44 0.76 8.06
C GLU A 37 -13.92 2.21 8.04
N ALA A 38 -12.67 2.43 8.46
CA ALA A 38 -12.03 3.74 8.39
C ALA A 38 -11.86 4.23 6.94
N LEU A 39 -11.40 3.37 6.03
CA LEU A 39 -11.27 3.69 4.61
C LEU A 39 -12.64 3.98 3.97
N GLU A 40 -13.68 3.23 4.31
CA GLU A 40 -15.05 3.49 3.86
C GLU A 40 -15.58 4.84 4.37
N SER A 41 -15.18 5.28 5.57
CA SER A 41 -15.54 6.60 6.07
C SER A 41 -14.94 7.70 5.17
N PHE A 42 -13.66 7.61 4.83
CA PHE A 42 -13.04 8.54 3.87
C PHE A 42 -13.69 8.47 2.49
N ALA A 43 -14.13 7.29 2.05
CA ALA A 43 -14.84 7.13 0.77
C ALA A 43 -16.21 7.84 0.78
N LYS A 44 -16.98 7.69 1.87
CA LYS A 44 -18.28 8.37 2.06
C LYS A 44 -18.13 9.90 2.08
N ASP A 45 -17.05 10.39 2.68
CA ASP A 45 -16.72 11.83 2.70
C ASP A 45 -16.12 12.34 1.37
N GLY A 46 -15.90 11.46 0.39
CA GLY A 46 -15.33 11.81 -0.91
C GLY A 46 -13.83 12.15 -0.86
N THR A 47 -13.15 11.75 0.20
CA THR A 47 -11.71 12.04 0.43
C THR A 47 -10.81 10.81 0.28
N LEU A 48 -11.37 9.66 -0.08
CA LEU A 48 -10.61 8.50 -0.54
C LEU A 48 -10.41 8.58 -2.05
N ILE A 49 -9.22 8.98 -2.49
CA ILE A 49 -8.92 9.25 -3.90
C ILE A 49 -7.90 8.23 -4.41
N LEU A 50 -8.26 7.54 -5.49
CA LEU A 50 -7.36 6.64 -6.19
C LEU A 50 -7.02 7.23 -7.56
N ARG A 51 -5.75 7.56 -7.75
CA ARG A 51 -5.22 8.14 -8.99
C ARG A 51 -3.98 7.40 -9.45
N GLY A 52 -3.64 7.54 -10.72
CA GLY A 52 -2.38 7.04 -11.25
C GLY A 52 -1.89 7.90 -12.40
N ASP A 53 -0.59 7.99 -12.52
CA ASP A 53 0.10 8.53 -13.70
C ASP A 53 0.74 7.37 -14.48
N THR A 54 1.64 7.69 -15.41
CA THR A 54 2.30 6.68 -16.25
C THR A 54 3.26 5.77 -15.50
N GLU A 55 3.71 6.16 -14.30
CA GLU A 55 4.74 5.48 -13.52
C GLU A 55 4.19 4.91 -12.21
N ASN A 56 3.27 5.61 -11.54
CA ASN A 56 2.80 5.25 -10.21
C ASN A 56 1.27 5.28 -10.09
N ALA A 57 0.75 4.47 -9.16
CA ALA A 57 -0.59 4.56 -8.60
C ALA A 57 -0.51 5.06 -7.16
N TYR A 58 -1.48 5.87 -6.76
CA TYR A 58 -1.56 6.49 -5.44
C TYR A 58 -2.97 6.32 -4.87
N LEU A 59 -3.06 5.83 -3.65
CA LEU A 59 -4.29 5.84 -2.86
C LEU A 59 -4.13 6.84 -1.72
N GLU A 60 -4.98 7.86 -1.72
CA GLU A 60 -4.98 8.97 -0.77
C GLU A 60 -6.23 8.92 0.11
N ALA A 61 -6.06 9.22 1.40
CA ALA A 61 -7.15 9.39 2.35
C ALA A 61 -6.99 10.73 3.09
N GLY A 62 -8.00 11.59 3.02
CA GLY A 62 -7.97 12.91 3.67
C GLY A 62 -6.85 13.82 3.15
N GLY A 63 -6.46 13.65 1.88
CA GLY A 63 -5.36 14.41 1.25
C GLY A 63 -3.95 13.87 1.53
N ASN A 64 -3.81 12.76 2.26
CA ASN A 64 -2.53 12.13 2.54
C ASN A 64 -2.38 10.84 1.71
N VAL A 65 -1.22 10.63 1.08
CA VAL A 65 -0.92 9.39 0.35
C VAL A 65 -0.67 8.26 1.35
N LEU A 66 -1.54 7.25 1.34
CA LEU A 66 -1.36 6.04 2.15
C LEU A 66 -0.52 4.99 1.43
N VAL A 67 -0.77 4.81 0.13
CA VAL A 67 -0.11 3.80 -0.69
C VAL A 67 0.41 4.47 -1.96
N HIS A 68 1.66 4.18 -2.29
CA HIS A 68 2.19 4.37 -3.63
C HIS A 68 2.70 3.02 -4.16
N ALA A 69 2.40 2.72 -5.41
CA ALA A 69 2.87 1.50 -6.07
C ALA A 69 3.28 1.82 -7.51
N ASP A 70 4.37 1.20 -7.97
CA ASP A 70 4.77 1.27 -9.38
C ASP A 70 3.69 0.64 -10.28
N ARG A 71 3.42 1.25 -11.43
CA ARG A 71 2.36 0.81 -12.36
C ARG A 71 2.64 -0.55 -12.99
N ASP A 72 3.89 -0.86 -13.34
CA ASP A 72 4.24 -2.16 -13.90
C ASP A 72 4.07 -3.25 -12.84
N TRP A 73 4.56 -2.98 -11.62
CA TRP A 73 4.40 -3.89 -10.49
C TRP A 73 2.93 -4.14 -10.16
N LEU A 74 2.11 -3.09 -10.13
CA LEU A 74 0.69 -3.19 -9.82
C LEU A 74 -0.06 -3.96 -10.91
N ALA A 75 0.20 -3.66 -12.18
CA ALA A 75 -0.42 -4.35 -13.31
C ALA A 75 -0.06 -5.84 -13.31
N PHE A 76 1.19 -6.19 -12.99
CA PHE A 76 1.62 -7.58 -12.89
C PHE A 76 0.88 -8.32 -11.77
N HIS A 77 0.91 -7.83 -10.53
CA HIS A 77 0.28 -8.53 -9.40
C HIS A 77 -1.25 -8.57 -9.49
N ALA A 78 -1.88 -7.53 -10.03
CA ALA A 78 -3.33 -7.53 -10.26
C ALA A 78 -3.76 -8.52 -11.35
N SER A 79 -2.93 -8.77 -12.37
CA SER A 79 -3.27 -9.66 -13.49
C SER A 79 -3.00 -11.15 -13.20
N TYR A 80 -2.19 -11.46 -12.18
CA TYR A 80 -1.79 -12.82 -11.83
C TYR A 80 -2.18 -13.16 -10.38
N PRO A 81 -3.48 -13.36 -10.10
CA PRO A 81 -3.95 -13.74 -8.76
C PRO A 81 -3.33 -15.06 -8.33
N GLY A 82 -2.60 -15.04 -7.22
CA GLY A 82 -1.81 -16.18 -6.70
C GLY A 82 -0.34 -15.84 -6.49
N ASN A 83 0.18 -14.80 -7.15
CA ASN A 83 1.43 -14.18 -6.78
C ASN A 83 1.15 -13.10 -5.72
N ASP A 84 0.86 -13.53 -4.50
CA ASP A 84 0.67 -12.59 -3.38
C ASP A 84 2.01 -11.86 -3.11
N PRO A 85 2.11 -10.54 -3.37
CA PRO A 85 3.35 -9.81 -3.19
C PRO A 85 3.84 -9.79 -1.74
N LEU A 86 2.95 -10.06 -0.80
CA LEU A 86 3.21 -9.92 0.63
C LEU A 86 3.54 -11.25 1.28
N ARG A 87 3.48 -12.36 0.53
CA ARG A 87 3.76 -13.70 1.04
C ARG A 87 5.15 -13.79 1.66
N ASP A 88 6.10 -13.03 1.14
CA ASP A 88 7.49 -12.98 1.59
C ASP A 88 7.84 -11.69 2.36
N ALA A 89 6.86 -10.82 2.66
CA ALA A 89 7.09 -9.60 3.42
C ALA A 89 7.49 -9.92 4.86
N ARG A 90 8.63 -9.38 5.31
CA ARG A 90 9.15 -9.55 6.66
C ARG A 90 9.53 -8.19 7.24
N PRO A 91 9.44 -7.99 8.56
CA PRO A 91 10.10 -6.86 9.20
C PRO A 91 11.57 -6.88 8.80
N ILE A 92 12.10 -5.74 8.37
CA ILE A 92 13.55 -5.55 8.34
C ILE A 92 13.95 -5.63 9.81
N GLU A 93 14.64 -6.70 10.21
CA GLU A 93 15.27 -6.76 11.53
C GLU A 93 16.10 -5.48 11.64
N GLN A 94 15.64 -4.56 12.49
CA GLN A 94 16.36 -3.34 12.79
C GLN A 94 17.58 -3.84 13.56
N ASP A 95 18.72 -3.99 12.87
CA ASP A 95 20.01 -4.36 13.47
C ASP A 95 20.19 -3.50 14.72
N ASP A 96 19.91 -4.10 15.87
CA ASP A 96 20.09 -3.51 17.18
C ASP A 96 21.58 -3.19 17.33
N ASP A 97 21.90 -1.89 17.29
CA ASP A 97 22.89 -1.24 18.14
C ASP A 97 24.08 -2.11 18.62
N GLN A 98 24.80 -2.76 17.71
CA GLN A 98 26.10 -3.38 18.01
C GLN A 98 27.19 -2.37 17.71
N GLY A 99 27.33 -1.36 18.59
CA GLY A 99 28.33 -0.31 18.36
C GLY A 99 28.60 0.68 19.49
N ALA A 100 27.97 0.60 20.66
CA ALA A 100 28.38 1.40 21.82
C ALA A 100 29.60 0.77 22.52
N GLY A 101 30.73 0.72 21.82
CA GLY A 101 32.03 0.49 22.42
C GLY A 101 32.48 1.75 23.15
N SER A 102 32.03 1.93 24.40
CA SER A 102 32.65 2.88 25.33
C SER A 102 33.79 2.18 26.06
N PRO A 103 35.07 2.53 25.82
CA PRO A 103 36.14 2.12 26.71
C PRO A 103 36.02 2.89 28.03
N SER A 104 35.99 2.13 29.13
CA SER A 104 36.12 2.60 30.51
C SER A 104 37.46 3.27 30.78
#